data_AF-A0AAF0UAC2-F1
#
_entry.id   AF-A0AAF0UAC2-F1
#
_cell.length_a   1.000
_cell.length_b   1.000
_cell.length_c   1.000
_cell.angle_alpha   90.00
_cell.angle_beta   90.00
_cell.angle_gamma   90.00
#
_symmetry.space_group_name_H-M   'P 1'
#
loop_
_entity.id
_entity.type
_entity.pdbx_description
1 polymer ?
#
loop_
_entity_poly.entity_id
_entity_poly.type
_entity_poly.pdbx_seq_one_letter_code
_entity_poly.pdbx_strand_id
1 'polypeptide(L)'
;MNILEDLQYAIVGRFSYGWLELEELRTCIPRQCNIKEECRIGLLRNKHTLIRLDQQDDFINLMSKGIYYILAKDGYSYTMRLLIYDAKFKVEEETTHAMAWISFSNLKPTYFVKEALFSIATAVGKPLHLDMTTINKTRPSCARVKVQTY
;
A
#
# COMPACT_ATOMS: atom_id res chain seq x y z
N MET A 1 -22.42 10.56 4.19
CA MET A 1 -21.30 11.51 4.01
C MET A 1 -20.03 10.69 4.13
N ASN A 2 -19.38 10.36 3.01
CA ASN A 2 -18.16 9.53 3.02
C ASN A 2 -17.02 10.38 3.58
N ILE A 3 -16.55 10.05 4.79
CA ILE A 3 -15.51 10.81 5.52
C ILE A 3 -14.13 10.72 4.82
N LEU A 4 -14.02 9.99 3.70
CA LEU A 4 -12.78 9.61 3.02
C LEU A 4 -12.72 10.02 1.54
N GLU A 5 -13.50 11.01 1.08
CA GLU A 5 -13.28 11.59 -0.26
C GLU A 5 -11.79 11.98 -0.40
N ASP A 6 -11.16 11.52 -1.49
CA ASP A 6 -9.72 11.64 -1.78
C ASP A 6 -8.72 10.96 -0.82
N LEU A 7 -9.17 10.03 0.03
CA LEU A 7 -8.31 9.29 0.98
C LEU A 7 -8.31 7.77 0.81
N GLN A 8 -8.99 7.26 -0.23
CA GLN A 8 -9.10 5.82 -0.50
C GLN A 8 -7.75 5.10 -0.70
N TYR A 9 -6.74 5.82 -1.18
CA TYR A 9 -5.37 5.32 -1.40
C TYR A 9 -4.34 6.14 -0.63
N ALA A 10 -4.73 6.64 0.55
CA ALA A 10 -3.84 7.38 1.42
C ALA A 10 -2.93 6.43 2.23
N ILE A 11 -1.65 6.79 2.30
CA ILE A 11 -0.61 6.07 3.04
C ILE A 11 0.10 7.09 3.93
N VAL A 12 0.46 6.67 5.14
CA VAL A 12 1.29 7.45 6.05
C VAL A 12 2.73 6.97 5.96
N GLY A 13 3.65 7.85 5.58
CA GLY A 13 5.09 7.63 5.66
C GLY A 13 5.62 8.11 7.01
N ARG A 14 5.98 7.20 7.90
CA ARG A 14 6.61 7.52 9.19
C ARG A 14 8.12 7.41 9.08
N PHE A 15 8.82 8.50 9.37
CA PHE A 15 10.27 8.56 9.42
C PHE A 15 10.78 8.23 10.82
N SER A 16 11.70 7.26 10.92
CA SER A 16 12.25 6.83 12.22
C SER A 16 13.17 7.89 12.83
N TYR A 17 14.12 8.39 12.03
CA TYR A 17 15.17 9.30 12.47
C TYR A 17 15.31 10.45 11.48
N GLY A 18 15.65 11.63 12.00
CA GLY A 18 15.74 12.85 11.21
C GLY A 18 14.43 13.25 10.54
N TRP A 19 14.51 14.28 9.70
CA TRP A 19 13.39 14.80 8.94
C TRP A 19 13.92 15.52 7.69
N LEU A 20 13.29 15.28 6.54
CA LEU A 20 13.57 16.03 5.33
C LEU A 20 12.53 17.14 5.16
N GLU A 21 12.91 18.23 4.52
CA GLU A 21 11.95 19.26 4.13
C GLU A 21 10.87 18.70 3.20
N LEU A 22 9.65 19.23 3.33
CA LEU A 22 8.50 18.71 2.61
C LEU A 22 8.67 18.77 1.08
N GLU A 23 9.29 19.82 0.56
CA GLU A 23 9.57 19.97 -0.88
C GLU A 23 10.56 18.90 -1.39
N GLU A 24 11.51 18.51 -0.55
CA GLU A 24 12.42 17.43 -0.87
C GLU A 24 11.69 16.08 -0.87
N LEU A 25 10.82 15.84 0.11
CA LEU A 25 9.98 14.62 0.15
C LEU A 25 9.09 14.50 -1.08
N ARG A 26 8.49 15.60 -1.53
CA ARG A 26 7.69 15.67 -2.77
C ARG A 26 8.48 15.29 -4.02
N THR A 27 9.79 15.51 -4.02
CA THR A 27 10.67 15.15 -5.14
C THR A 27 11.20 13.72 -5.01
N CYS A 28 11.63 13.33 -3.80
CA CYS A 28 12.33 12.09 -3.54
C CYS A 28 11.39 10.88 -3.49
N ILE A 29 10.22 10.99 -2.85
CA ILE A 29 9.30 9.87 -2.67
C ILE A 29 8.78 9.33 -4.01
N PRO A 30 8.23 10.14 -4.94
CA PRO A 30 7.74 9.61 -6.22
C PRO A 30 8.83 8.87 -6.99
N ARG A 31 10.01 9.51 -7.10
CA ARG A 31 11.16 8.98 -7.84
C ARG A 31 11.72 7.69 -7.24
N GLN A 32 11.95 7.67 -5.92
CA GLN A 32 12.61 6.53 -5.25
C GLN A 32 11.64 5.39 -4.94
N CYS A 33 10.34 5.69 -4.82
CA CYS A 33 9.33 4.68 -4.58
C CYS A 33 8.71 4.09 -5.86
N ASN A 34 9.13 4.59 -7.03
CA ASN A 34 8.62 4.18 -8.34
C ASN A 34 7.10 4.34 -8.47
N ILE A 35 6.60 5.50 -8.03
CA ILE A 35 5.21 5.91 -8.22
C ILE A 35 5.08 6.40 -9.66
N LYS A 36 4.07 5.90 -10.39
CA LYS A 36 3.93 6.14 -11.83
C LYS A 36 3.22 7.45 -12.12
N GLU A 37 2.16 7.73 -11.37
CA GLU A 37 1.34 8.93 -11.54
C GLU A 37 1.75 10.02 -10.53
N GLU A 38 1.17 11.22 -10.70
CA GLU A 38 1.33 12.26 -9.68
C GLU A 38 0.78 11.81 -8.32
N CYS A 39 1.48 12.19 -7.26
CA CYS A 39 1.02 11.94 -5.90
C CYS A 39 1.10 13.22 -5.06
N ARG A 40 0.14 13.36 -4.14
CA ARG A 40 0.05 14.53 -3.28
C ARG A 40 0.66 14.21 -1.93
N ILE A 41 1.80 14.82 -1.63
CA ILE A 41 2.52 14.62 -0.38
C ILE A 41 2.36 15.85 0.52
N GLY A 42 1.88 15.61 1.74
CA GLY A 42 1.69 16.63 2.77
C GLY A 42 2.27 16.19 4.11
N LEU A 43 2.54 17.17 4.97
CA LEU A 43 2.85 16.91 6.37
C LEU A 43 1.56 16.52 7.10
N LEU A 44 1.57 15.38 7.79
CA LEU A 44 0.46 14.97 8.65
C LEU A 44 0.70 15.47 10.08
N ARG A 45 1.82 15.07 10.68
CA ARG A 45 2.28 15.47 12.02
C ARG A 45 3.75 15.10 12.18
N ASN A 46 4.43 15.54 13.24
CA ASN A 46 5.82 15.22 13.59
C ASN A 46 6.33 13.87 13.02
N LYS A 47 7.25 13.91 12.04
CA LYS A 47 7.84 12.74 11.34
C LYS A 47 6.89 11.87 10.50
N HIS A 48 5.65 12.28 10.29
CA HIS A 48 4.63 11.57 9.51
C HIS A 48 4.23 12.40 8.28
N THR A 49 4.40 11.84 7.10
CA THR A 49 3.86 12.39 5.85
C THR A 49 2.60 11.65 5.45
N LEU A 50 1.61 12.39 4.95
CA LEU A 50 0.49 11.82 4.24
C LEU A 50 0.80 11.79 2.75
N ILE A 51 0.79 10.61 2.16
CA ILE A 51 1.02 10.34 0.74
C ILE A 51 -0.33 9.92 0.17
N ARG A 52 -0.91 10.75 -0.71
CA ARG A 52 -2.15 10.43 -1.41
C ARG A 52 -1.84 10.05 -2.85
N LEU A 53 -2.31 8.89 -3.24
CA LEU A 53 -2.13 8.32 -4.57
C LEU A 53 -3.48 8.33 -5.30
N ASP A 54 -3.45 8.54 -6.61
CA ASP A 54 -4.67 8.52 -7.42
C ASP A 54 -4.97 7.12 -7.97
N GLN A 55 -3.93 6.27 -8.11
CA GLN A 55 -4.04 4.92 -8.67
C GLN A 55 -3.90 3.83 -7.59
N GLN A 56 -4.79 2.83 -7.67
CA GLN A 56 -4.76 1.66 -6.80
C GLN A 56 -3.46 0.85 -6.97
N ASP A 57 -2.95 0.76 -8.18
CA ASP A 57 -1.72 -0.01 -8.46
C ASP A 57 -0.50 0.60 -7.77
N ASP A 58 -0.37 1.93 -7.77
CA ASP A 58 0.70 2.62 -7.05
C ASP A 58 0.56 2.40 -5.54
N PHE A 59 -0.66 2.44 -5.01
CA PHE A 59 -0.93 2.13 -3.60
C PHE A 59 -0.49 0.71 -3.23
N ILE A 60 -0.89 -0.27 -4.05
CA ILE A 60 -0.54 -1.67 -3.84
C ILE A 60 0.97 -1.86 -3.93
N ASN A 61 1.64 -1.25 -4.91
CA ASN A 61 3.08 -1.36 -5.11
C ASN A 61 3.86 -0.76 -3.94
N LEU A 62 3.46 0.44 -3.50
CA LEU A 62 4.09 1.14 -2.39
C LEU A 62 3.97 0.33 -1.09
N MET A 63 2.75 -0.11 -0.74
CA MET A 63 2.50 -0.88 0.48
C MET A 63 3.12 -2.29 0.48
N SER A 64 3.56 -2.81 -0.66
CA SER A 64 4.16 -4.15 -0.75
C SER A 64 5.51 -4.27 -0.06
N LYS A 65 6.30 -3.18 -0.06
CA LYS A 65 7.64 -3.20 0.56
C LYS A 65 7.57 -2.90 2.05
N GLY A 66 6.56 -2.14 2.50
CA GLY A 66 6.35 -1.75 3.90
C GLY A 66 7.37 -0.76 4.46
N ILE A 67 8.62 -0.78 3.99
CA ILE A 67 9.71 0.11 4.42
C ILE A 67 10.49 0.58 3.19
N TYR A 68 10.85 1.86 3.18
CA TYR A 68 11.70 2.50 2.17
C TYR A 68 12.87 3.21 2.85
N TYR A 69 14.00 3.26 2.14
CA TYR A 69 15.18 4.03 2.53
C TYR A 69 15.29 5.21 1.57
N ILE A 70 14.89 6.40 2.04
CA ILE A 70 14.84 7.61 1.22
C ILE A 70 16.20 8.30 1.30
N LEU A 71 16.93 8.31 0.18
CA LEU A 71 18.18 9.04 0.06
C LEU A 71 17.89 10.54 -0.14
N ALA A 72 18.39 11.36 0.78
CA ALA A 72 18.26 12.81 0.71
C ALA A 72 19.45 13.45 -0.03
N LYS A 73 19.32 14.74 -0.33
CA LYS A 73 20.34 15.57 -0.99
C LYS A 73 21.58 15.77 -0.14
N ASP A 74 21.43 15.70 1.18
CA ASP A 74 22.53 15.77 2.15
C ASP A 74 23.41 14.49 2.14
N GLY A 75 23.03 13.46 1.38
CA GLY A 75 23.74 12.18 1.27
C GLY A 75 23.35 11.15 2.34
N TYR A 76 22.48 11.51 3.29
CA TYR A 76 21.97 10.59 4.30
C TYR A 76 20.74 9.83 3.81
N SER A 77 20.54 8.62 4.36
CA SER A 77 19.38 7.79 4.08
C SER A 77 18.44 7.76 5.28
N TYR A 78 17.17 8.03 5.01
CA TYR A 78 16.12 8.15 6.01
C TYR A 78 15.12 6.99 5.86
N THR A 79 14.97 6.21 6.92
CA THR A 79 14.03 5.08 6.92
C THR A 79 12.60 5.58 7.06
N MET A 80 11.79 5.32 6.03
CA MET A 80 10.36 5.58 5.98
C MET A 80 9.59 4.26 6.09
N ARG A 81 8.88 4.05 7.20
CA ARG A 81 7.92 2.95 7.35
C ARG A 81 6.55 3.40 6.86
N LEU A 82 5.89 2.56 6.08
CA LEU A 82 4.57 2.85 5.55
C LEU A 82 3.49 2.27 6.46
N LEU A 83 2.44 3.06 6.69
CA LEU A 83 1.25 2.69 7.43
C LEU A 83 0.02 3.01 6.57
N ILE A 84 -0.99 2.16 6.60
CA ILE A 84 -2.23 2.44 5.87
C ILE A 84 -3.02 3.51 6.63
N TYR A 85 -3.48 4.54 5.92
CA TYR A 85 -4.39 5.51 6.49
C TYR A 85 -5.82 5.01 6.38
N ASP A 86 -6.56 5.03 7.48
CA ASP A 86 -8.00 4.78 7.50
C ASP A 86 -8.70 5.74 8.48
N ALA A 87 -10.02 5.66 8.57
CA ALA A 87 -10.80 6.53 9.47
C ALA A 87 -10.53 6.30 10.96
N LYS A 88 -9.86 5.19 11.33
CA LYS A 88 -9.51 4.83 12.70
C LYS A 88 -8.04 5.07 13.00
N PHE A 89 -7.26 5.54 12.03
CA PHE A 89 -5.83 5.75 12.15
C PHE A 89 -5.54 6.73 13.29
N LYS A 90 -4.74 6.28 14.24
CA LYS A 90 -4.24 7.11 15.35
C LYS A 90 -2.72 7.11 15.28
N VAL A 91 -2.14 8.30 15.23
CA VAL A 91 -0.68 8.48 15.15
C VAL A 91 0.06 7.84 16.34
N GLU A 92 -0.59 7.77 17.49
CA GLU A 92 -0.04 7.23 18.73
C GLU A 92 -0.13 5.70 18.81
N GLU A 93 -1.02 5.08 18.03
CA GLU A 93 -1.21 3.63 17.98
C GLU A 93 -0.55 3.10 16.70
N GLU A 94 0.47 2.25 16.82
CA GLU A 94 0.98 1.51 15.66
C GLU A 94 -0.04 0.44 15.25
N THR A 95 -1.05 0.82 14.48
CA THR A 95 -1.92 -0.16 13.81
C THR A 95 -1.13 -0.86 12.72
N THR A 96 -0.81 -2.13 12.94
CA THR A 96 0.04 -2.92 12.06
C THR A 96 -0.78 -3.49 10.89
N HIS A 97 -1.24 -2.61 9.99
CA HIS A 97 -1.84 -3.07 8.75
C HIS A 97 -0.76 -3.68 7.85
N ALA A 98 -0.99 -4.89 7.38
CA ALA A 98 -0.05 -5.61 6.53
C ALA A 98 -0.68 -5.99 5.19
N MET A 99 0.16 -6.08 4.17
CA MET A 99 -0.21 -6.58 2.85
C MET A 99 0.31 -8.00 2.69
N ALA A 100 -0.58 -8.95 2.48
CA ALA A 100 -0.22 -10.36 2.32
C ALA A 100 -0.74 -10.91 1.00
N TRP A 101 0.04 -11.82 0.41
CA TRP A 101 -0.43 -12.66 -0.68
C TRP A 101 -0.96 -13.97 -0.10
N ILE A 102 -2.25 -14.22 -0.27
CA ILE A 102 -2.85 -15.51 0.04
C ILE A 102 -2.95 -16.36 -1.22
N SER A 103 -2.79 -17.67 -1.04
CA SER A 103 -2.81 -18.64 -2.13
C SER A 103 -3.92 -19.66 -1.88
N PHE A 104 -4.78 -19.85 -2.86
CA PHE A 104 -5.83 -20.87 -2.88
C PHE A 104 -5.36 -22.04 -3.73
N SER A 105 -4.66 -22.97 -3.09
CA SER A 105 -4.33 -24.26 -3.70
C SER A 105 -5.60 -25.11 -3.83
N ASN A 106 -5.72 -25.86 -4.92
CA ASN A 106 -6.83 -26.80 -5.18
C ASN A 106 -8.22 -26.17 -5.37
N LEU A 107 -8.32 -24.84 -5.48
CA LEU A 107 -9.57 -24.21 -5.91
C LEU A 107 -9.80 -24.52 -7.39
N LYS A 108 -11.01 -24.97 -7.74
CA LYS A 108 -11.33 -25.29 -9.15
C LYS A 108 -11.19 -24.03 -10.02
N PRO A 109 -10.62 -24.12 -11.23
CA PRO A 109 -10.50 -22.98 -12.15
C PRO A 109 -11.82 -22.28 -12.50
N THR A 110 -12.96 -22.98 -12.34
CA THR A 110 -14.31 -22.40 -12.46
C THR A 110 -14.54 -21.23 -11.50
N TYR A 111 -13.83 -21.17 -10.37
CA TYR A 111 -13.91 -20.10 -9.39
C TYR A 111 -12.80 -19.05 -9.56
N PHE A 112 -11.97 -19.11 -10.62
CA PHE A 112 -10.93 -18.12 -10.90
C PHE A 112 -11.54 -16.88 -11.60
N VAL A 113 -12.59 -16.36 -10.97
CA VAL A 113 -13.24 -15.09 -11.31
C VAL A 113 -13.05 -14.14 -10.15
N LYS A 114 -12.91 -12.84 -10.44
CA LYS A 114 -12.49 -11.84 -9.45
C LYS A 114 -13.45 -11.78 -8.27
N GLU A 115 -14.74 -11.84 -8.54
CA GLU A 115 -15.82 -11.73 -7.57
C GLU A 115 -15.77 -12.91 -6.58
N ALA A 116 -15.61 -14.12 -7.08
CA ALA A 116 -15.51 -15.32 -6.24
C ALA A 116 -14.22 -15.30 -5.39
N LEU A 117 -13.08 -14.99 -6.00
CA LEU A 117 -11.81 -14.93 -5.29
C LEU A 117 -11.81 -13.83 -4.21
N PHE A 118 -12.36 -12.67 -4.51
CA PHE A 118 -12.48 -11.57 -3.55
C PHE A 118 -13.47 -11.94 -2.42
N SER A 119 -14.59 -12.57 -2.75
CA SER A 119 -15.55 -13.04 -1.75
C SER A 119 -14.90 -14.02 -0.76
N ILE A 120 -14.10 -14.97 -1.25
CA ILE A 120 -13.39 -15.93 -0.39
C ILE A 120 -12.29 -15.22 0.42
N ALA A 121 -11.50 -14.36 -0.23
CA ALA A 121 -10.40 -13.64 0.40
C ALA A 121 -10.84 -12.67 1.52
N THR A 122 -12.10 -12.21 1.49
CA THR A 122 -12.69 -11.34 2.52
C THR A 122 -12.64 -11.98 3.91
N ALA A 123 -12.62 -13.31 4.00
CA ALA A 123 -12.47 -14.03 5.27
C ALA A 123 -11.09 -13.82 5.93
N VAL A 124 -10.06 -13.47 5.15
CA VAL A 124 -8.69 -13.22 5.65
C VAL A 124 -8.43 -11.72 5.85
N GLY A 125 -8.99 -10.88 4.99
CA GLY A 125 -8.80 -9.44 5.03
C GLY A 125 -9.44 -8.76 3.83
N LYS A 126 -9.22 -7.46 3.66
CA LYS A 126 -9.76 -6.72 2.52
C LYS A 126 -9.02 -7.12 1.23
N PRO A 127 -9.67 -7.77 0.25
CA PRO A 127 -9.02 -8.10 -1.01
C PRO A 127 -8.76 -6.83 -1.84
N LEU A 128 -7.57 -6.76 -2.45
CA LEU A 128 -7.12 -5.59 -3.19
C LEU A 128 -6.78 -5.93 -4.64
N HIS A 129 -6.10 -7.05 -4.89
CA HIS A 129 -5.58 -7.35 -6.23
C HIS A 129 -5.45 -8.85 -6.47
N LEU A 130 -5.48 -9.26 -7.73
CA LEU A 130 -5.23 -10.64 -8.15
C LEU A 130 -3.83 -10.76 -8.74
N ASP A 131 -3.17 -11.89 -8.54
CA ASP A 131 -1.90 -12.16 -9.20
C ASP A 131 -2.10 -12.30 -10.72
N MET A 132 -1.14 -11.84 -11.52
CA MET A 132 -1.23 -11.89 -12.99
C MET A 132 -1.41 -13.31 -13.53
N THR A 133 -0.84 -14.33 -12.89
CA THR A 133 -1.03 -15.73 -13.30
C THR A 133 -2.45 -16.24 -13.03
N THR A 134 -3.12 -15.64 -12.04
CA THR A 134 -4.53 -15.90 -11.72
C THR A 134 -5.45 -15.19 -12.71
N ILE A 135 -5.16 -13.92 -13.02
CA ILE A 135 -5.90 -13.13 -14.02
C ILE A 135 -5.82 -13.79 -15.41
N ASN A 136 -4.61 -14.13 -15.85
CA ASN A 136 -4.38 -14.74 -17.15
C ASN A 136 -4.71 -16.24 -17.17
N LYS A 137 -5.10 -16.81 -16.02
CA LYS A 137 -5.42 -18.24 -15.84
C LYS A 137 -4.30 -19.19 -16.32
N THR A 138 -3.05 -18.74 -16.31
CA THR A 138 -1.88 -19.52 -16.75
C THR A 138 -1.43 -20.54 -15.70
N ARG A 139 -1.83 -20.36 -14.43
CA ARG A 139 -1.56 -21.30 -13.33
C ARG A 139 -2.86 -21.87 -12.74
N PRO A 140 -3.52 -22.83 -13.40
CA PRO A 140 -4.81 -23.36 -12.95
C PRO A 140 -4.75 -24.13 -11.62
N SER A 141 -3.57 -24.49 -11.14
CA SER A 141 -3.38 -25.18 -9.85
C SER A 141 -3.51 -24.27 -8.62
N CYS A 142 -3.44 -22.94 -8.80
CA CYS A 142 -3.42 -22.02 -7.68
C CYS A 142 -3.84 -20.60 -8.09
N ALA A 143 -4.86 -20.07 -7.42
CA ALA A 143 -5.19 -18.66 -7.47
C ALA A 143 -4.50 -17.92 -6.34
N ARG A 144 -4.07 -16.68 -6.59
CA ARG A 144 -3.46 -15.81 -5.57
C ARG A 144 -4.16 -14.47 -5.51
N VAL A 145 -4.42 -14.02 -4.29
CA VAL A 145 -5.08 -12.75 -4.00
C VAL A 145 -4.22 -11.97 -3.03
N LYS A 146 -4.08 -10.68 -3.27
CA LYS A 146 -3.47 -9.75 -2.36
C LYS A 146 -4.53 -9.19 -1.43
N VAL A 147 -4.28 -9.30 -0.14
CA VAL A 147 -5.19 -8.84 0.91
C VAL A 147 -4.49 -7.85 1.84
N GLN A 148 -5.24 -6.85 2.28
CA GLN A 148 -4.90 -6.03 3.42
C GLN A 148 -5.46 -6.70 4.68
N THR A 149 -4.57 -7.06 5.61
CA THR A 149 -4.93 -7.62 6.91
C THR A 149 -4.81 -6.55 7.99
N TYR A 150 -5.67 -6.67 9.00
CA TYR A 150 -5.75 -5.79 10.16
C TYR A 150 -4.98 -6.37 11.34
#